data_AF-A0A351WI40-F1
#
_entry.id   AF-A0A351WI40-F1
#
_cell.length_a   1.000
_cell.length_b   1.000
_cell.length_c   1.000
_cell.angle_alpha   90.00
_cell.angle_beta   90.00
_cell.angle_gamma   90.00
#
_symmetry.space_group_name_H-M   'P 1'
#
loop_
_entity.id
_entity.type
_entity.pdbx_description
1 polymer ?
#
loop_
_entity_poly.entity_id
_entity_poly.type
_entity_poly.pdbx_seq_one_letter_code
_entity_poly.pdbx_strand_id
1 'polypeptide(L)'
;MNNPTLHPPQRPAGLTPRATSPEGADRFLECLREIEKTGQLLQQALYKRHTEQIWQAVEQQEQAMQRFAQCYREYYGAHDETVQPPPESESIVKDVVRRIKKIYRTNRAIAQSFLEVIDRTLTGLSATQGGNPFVYDSTGRIGPMNGPLLVQQKG
;
A
#
# COMPACT_ATOMS: atom_id res chain seq x y z
N MET A 1 -55.85 46.02 7.37
CA MET A 1 -54.43 45.63 7.45
C MET A 1 -54.37 44.12 7.21
N ASN A 2 -54.02 43.71 5.99
CA ASN A 2 -53.95 42.29 5.58
C ASN A 2 -52.48 41.86 5.56
N ASN A 3 -52.13 40.83 6.31
CA ASN A 3 -50.81 40.20 6.28
C ASN A 3 -50.87 39.02 5.29
N PRO A 4 -50.07 38.99 4.22
CA PRO A 4 -50.05 37.86 3.31
C PRO A 4 -49.22 36.71 3.90
N THR A 5 -49.87 35.56 4.08
CA THR A 5 -49.25 34.30 4.49
C THR A 5 -48.30 33.82 3.38
N LEU A 6 -47.00 33.89 3.62
CA LEU A 6 -45.96 33.31 2.77
C LEU A 6 -46.00 31.79 2.88
N HIS A 7 -46.47 31.11 1.83
CA HIS A 7 -46.29 29.68 1.69
C HIS A 7 -44.84 29.35 1.35
N PRO A 8 -44.23 28.33 1.98
CA PRO A 8 -42.89 27.87 1.61
C PRO A 8 -42.91 27.27 0.19
N PRO A 9 -41.85 27.48 -0.61
CA PRO A 9 -41.76 26.92 -1.95
C PRO A 9 -41.77 25.39 -1.86
N GLN A 10 -42.72 24.77 -2.56
CA GLN A 10 -42.77 23.32 -2.73
C GLN A 10 -41.50 22.87 -3.44
N ARG A 11 -40.73 21.98 -2.81
CA ARG A 11 -39.61 21.30 -3.47
C ARG A 11 -40.15 20.53 -4.68
N PRO A 12 -39.51 20.61 -5.86
CA PRO A 12 -39.87 19.74 -6.96
C PRO A 12 -39.64 18.28 -6.54
N ALA A 13 -40.73 17.55 -6.35
CA ALA A 13 -40.72 16.10 -6.23
C ALA A 13 -40.38 15.54 -7.61
N GLY A 14 -39.16 15.02 -7.80
CA GLY A 14 -38.82 14.43 -9.09
C GLY A 14 -37.36 14.18 -9.44
N LEU A 15 -36.42 14.19 -8.50
CA LEU A 15 -35.08 13.65 -8.76
C LEU A 15 -34.91 12.38 -7.96
N THR A 16 -35.25 11.26 -8.60
CA THR A 16 -34.83 9.95 -8.13
C THR A 16 -33.30 9.94 -8.03
N PRO A 17 -32.71 9.38 -6.95
CA PRO A 17 -31.28 9.13 -6.91
C PRO A 17 -30.93 8.32 -8.15
N ARG A 18 -30.09 8.88 -9.02
CA ARG A 18 -29.59 8.14 -10.18
C ARG A 18 -28.82 6.96 -9.61
N ALA A 19 -29.41 5.76 -9.71
CA ALA A 19 -28.80 4.53 -9.23
C ALA A 19 -27.37 4.48 -9.78
N THR A 20 -26.38 4.34 -8.89
CA THR A 20 -25.01 4.02 -9.30
C THR A 20 -25.09 2.86 -10.28
N SER A 21 -24.68 3.08 -11.53
CA SER A 21 -24.67 2.01 -12.53
C SER A 21 -23.86 0.84 -11.97
N PRO A 22 -24.37 -0.41 -12.04
CA PRO A 22 -23.63 -1.61 -11.61
C PRO A 22 -22.22 -1.65 -12.18
N GLU A 23 -22.05 -1.22 -13.44
CA GLU A 23 -20.77 -1.14 -14.14
C GLU A 23 -19.75 -0.21 -13.45
N GLY A 24 -20.21 0.88 -12.83
CA GLY A 24 -19.34 1.82 -12.11
C GLY A 24 -18.85 1.24 -10.78
N ALA A 25 -19.72 0.51 -10.07
CA ALA A 25 -19.36 -0.16 -8.82
C ALA A 25 -18.37 -1.31 -9.05
N ASP A 26 -18.59 -2.08 -10.12
CA ASP A 26 -17.70 -3.16 -10.51
C ASP A 26 -16.31 -2.65 -10.91
N ARG A 27 -16.25 -1.58 -11.71
CA ARG A 27 -14.97 -0.91 -12.06
C ARG A 27 -14.25 -0.38 -10.83
N PHE A 28 -14.96 0.29 -9.91
CA PHE A 28 -14.36 0.79 -8.68
C PHE A 28 -13.74 -0.35 -7.83
N LEU A 29 -14.47 -1.46 -7.72
CA LEU A 29 -14.00 -2.64 -7.00
C LEU A 29 -12.81 -3.30 -7.70
N GLU A 30 -12.78 -3.33 -9.03
CA GLU A 30 -11.65 -3.82 -9.82
C GLU A 30 -10.38 -2.99 -9.56
N CYS A 31 -10.49 -1.66 -9.54
CA CYS A 31 -9.36 -0.77 -9.22
C CYS A 31 -8.81 -1.02 -7.80
N LEU A 32 -9.69 -1.30 -6.82
CA LEU A 32 -9.28 -1.71 -5.48
C LEU A 32 -8.57 -3.07 -5.46
N ARG A 33 -9.07 -4.05 -6.19
CA ARG A 33 -8.43 -5.38 -6.29
C ARG A 33 -7.08 -5.29 -6.99
N GLU A 34 -6.90 -4.38 -7.94
CA GLU A 34 -5.60 -4.13 -8.57
C GLU A 34 -4.58 -3.60 -7.55
N ILE A 35 -4.96 -2.63 -6.70
CA ILE A 35 -4.13 -2.15 -5.58
C ILE A 35 -3.77 -3.29 -4.62
N GLU A 36 -4.73 -4.15 -4.28
CA GLU A 36 -4.49 -5.30 -3.41
C GLU A 36 -3.45 -6.26 -4.02
N LYS A 37 -3.60 -6.58 -5.31
CA LYS A 37 -2.70 -7.48 -6.04
C LYS A 37 -1.28 -6.93 -6.14
N THR A 38 -1.12 -5.67 -6.53
CA THR A 38 0.21 -5.03 -6.63
C THR A 38 0.88 -4.94 -5.25
N GLY A 39 0.09 -4.73 -4.19
CA GLY A 39 0.60 -4.70 -2.82
C GLY A 39 1.16 -6.05 -2.37
N GLN A 40 0.52 -7.16 -2.78
CA GLN A 40 1.01 -8.52 -2.53
C GLN A 40 2.28 -8.83 -3.32
N LEU A 41 2.39 -8.35 -4.57
CA LEU A 41 3.61 -8.49 -5.36
C LEU A 41 4.78 -7.77 -4.69
N LEU A 42 4.56 -6.54 -4.22
CA LEU A 42 5.56 -5.79 -3.46
C LEU A 42 5.95 -6.53 -2.18
N GLN A 43 4.98 -7.10 -1.47
CA GLN A 43 5.24 -7.91 -0.27
C GLN A 43 6.17 -9.09 -0.58
N GLN A 44 5.89 -9.84 -1.65
CA GLN A 44 6.72 -10.97 -2.07
C GLN A 44 8.14 -10.54 -2.47
N ALA A 45 8.26 -9.43 -3.21
CA ALA A 45 9.55 -8.87 -3.60
C ALA A 45 10.38 -8.43 -2.39
N LEU A 46 9.74 -7.79 -1.40
CA LEU A 46 10.35 -7.39 -0.13
C LEU A 46 10.82 -8.60 0.69
N TYR A 47 10.02 -9.66 0.79
CA TYR A 47 10.43 -10.90 1.48
C TYR A 47 11.65 -11.54 0.83
N LYS A 48 11.69 -11.57 -0.51
CA LYS A 48 12.81 -12.11 -1.26
C LYS A 48 14.02 -11.19 -1.25
N ARG A 49 13.87 -9.90 -0.89
CA ARG A 49 14.90 -8.86 -0.96
C ARG A 49 15.45 -8.66 -2.38
N HIS A 50 14.61 -8.88 -3.40
CA HIS A 50 14.99 -8.71 -4.79
C HIS A 50 14.76 -7.26 -5.23
N THR A 51 15.83 -6.45 -5.22
CA THR A 51 15.76 -4.99 -5.47
C THR A 51 15.06 -4.62 -6.77
N GLU A 52 15.35 -5.31 -7.89
CA GLU A 52 14.70 -5.04 -9.17
C GLU A 52 13.19 -5.32 -9.13
N GLN A 53 12.78 -6.42 -8.49
CA GLN A 53 11.36 -6.77 -8.33
C GLN A 53 10.65 -5.79 -7.39
N ILE A 54 11.34 -5.26 -6.38
CA ILE A 54 10.80 -4.22 -5.49
C ILE A 54 10.49 -2.97 -6.32
N TRP A 55 11.43 -2.51 -7.16
CA TRP A 55 11.21 -1.34 -8.02
C TRP A 55 10.05 -1.54 -8.99
N GLN A 56 10.00 -2.68 -9.68
CA GLN A 56 8.89 -3.01 -10.59
C GLN A 56 7.55 -3.05 -9.86
N ALA A 57 7.50 -3.61 -8.65
CA ALA A 57 6.26 -3.68 -7.88
C ALA A 57 5.82 -2.30 -7.35
N VAL A 58 6.76 -1.41 -6.99
CA VAL A 58 6.47 -0.02 -6.63
C VAL A 58 5.87 0.73 -7.81
N GLU A 59 6.46 0.62 -9.00
CA GLU A 59 5.93 1.26 -10.22
C GLU A 59 4.49 0.79 -10.52
N GLN A 60 4.25 -0.52 -10.46
CA GLN A 60 2.91 -1.09 -10.65
C GLN A 60 1.91 -0.59 -9.58
N GLN A 61 2.36 -0.45 -8.32
CA GLN A 61 1.54 0.09 -7.25
C GLN A 61 1.14 1.54 -7.53
N GLU A 62 2.07 2.37 -7.99
CA GLU A 62 1.81 3.78 -8.32
C GLU A 62 0.79 3.90 -9.46
N GLN A 63 0.96 3.11 -10.51
CA GLN A 63 0.00 3.06 -11.61
C GLN A 63 -1.40 2.62 -11.14
N ALA A 64 -1.49 1.60 -10.29
CA ALA A 64 -2.76 1.14 -9.71
C ALA A 64 -3.43 2.23 -8.84
N MET A 65 -2.64 2.99 -8.07
CA MET A 65 -3.14 4.11 -7.26
C MET A 65 -3.63 5.28 -8.12
N GLN A 66 -2.96 5.57 -9.24
CA GLN A 66 -3.42 6.59 -10.20
C GLN A 66 -4.75 6.20 -10.85
N ARG A 67 -4.86 4.94 -11.29
CA ARG A 67 -6.12 4.39 -11.82
C ARG A 67 -7.22 4.44 -10.79
N PHE A 68 -6.96 4.02 -9.55
CA PHE A 68 -7.94 4.13 -8.47
C PHE A 68 -8.41 5.57 -8.23
N ALA A 69 -7.52 6.57 -8.28
CA ALA A 69 -7.90 7.97 -8.16
C ALA A 69 -8.82 8.45 -9.31
N GLN A 70 -8.67 7.87 -10.50
CA GLN A 70 -9.61 8.06 -11.60
C GLN A 70 -10.94 7.35 -11.33
N CYS A 71 -10.93 6.06 -10.97
CA CYS A 71 -12.14 5.29 -10.66
C CYS A 71 -12.94 5.93 -9.51
N TYR A 72 -12.25 6.47 -8.50
CA TYR A 72 -12.84 7.21 -7.39
C TYR A 72 -13.53 8.50 -7.86
N ARG A 73 -12.90 9.26 -8.77
CA ARG A 73 -13.51 10.48 -9.34
C ARG A 73 -14.70 10.17 -10.23
N GLU A 74 -14.65 9.11 -11.03
CA GLU A 74 -15.77 8.67 -11.86
C GLU A 74 -16.94 8.17 -11.01
N TYR A 75 -16.64 7.44 -9.92
CA TYR A 75 -17.65 6.87 -9.05
C TYR A 75 -18.27 7.89 -8.09
N TYR A 76 -17.45 8.68 -7.37
CA TYR A 76 -17.90 9.65 -6.37
C TYR A 76 -17.94 11.10 -6.88
N GLY A 77 -17.07 11.49 -7.81
CA GLY A 77 -16.98 12.89 -8.29
C GLY A 77 -18.05 13.26 -9.32
N ALA A 78 -18.74 12.29 -9.92
CA ALA A 78 -19.89 12.52 -10.80
C ALA A 78 -21.23 12.61 -10.05
N HIS A 79 -21.24 12.36 -8.74
CA HIS A 79 -22.46 12.28 -7.93
C HIS A 79 -22.43 13.36 -6.84
N ASP A 80 -23.50 14.17 -6.74
CA ASP A 80 -23.76 14.99 -5.56
C ASP A 80 -23.60 14.14 -4.29
N GLU A 81 -23.06 14.74 -3.22
CA GLU A 81 -22.58 14.15 -1.95
C GLU A 81 -23.52 13.16 -1.23
N THR A 82 -24.71 12.91 -1.77
CA THR A 82 -25.77 12.05 -1.24
C THR A 82 -25.82 10.63 -1.80
N VAL A 83 -25.01 10.28 -2.80
CA VAL A 83 -25.08 8.94 -3.43
C VAL A 83 -24.22 7.95 -2.65
N GLN A 84 -24.86 7.24 -1.72
CA GLN A 84 -24.25 6.11 -1.04
C GLN A 84 -24.16 4.90 -1.99
N PRO A 85 -23.02 4.17 -2.02
CA PRO A 85 -22.91 2.94 -2.76
C PRO A 85 -23.97 1.92 -2.28
N PRO A 86 -24.41 0.98 -3.14
CA PRO A 86 -25.30 -0.09 -2.72
C PRO A 86 -24.71 -0.85 -1.52
N PRO A 87 -25.51 -1.20 -0.50
CA PRO A 87 -25.01 -1.79 0.75
C PRO A 87 -24.26 -3.11 0.55
N GLU A 88 -24.60 -3.88 -0.49
CA GLU A 88 -23.90 -5.11 -0.86
C GLU A 88 -22.45 -4.84 -1.30
N SER A 89 -22.24 -3.81 -2.13
CA SER A 89 -20.90 -3.38 -2.58
C SER A 89 -20.08 -2.77 -1.44
N GLU A 90 -20.73 -2.12 -0.46
CA GLU A 90 -20.05 -1.46 0.65
C GLU A 90 -19.27 -2.46 1.54
N SER A 91 -19.86 -3.62 1.83
CA SER A 91 -19.21 -4.68 2.62
C SER A 91 -17.94 -5.20 1.96
N ILE A 92 -18.02 -5.49 0.66
CA ILE A 92 -16.91 -6.00 -0.15
C ILE A 92 -15.79 -4.97 -0.23
N VAL A 93 -16.14 -3.70 -0.48
CA VAL A 93 -15.19 -2.58 -0.52
C VAL A 93 -14.47 -2.44 0.83
N LYS A 94 -15.22 -2.46 1.96
CA LYS A 94 -14.62 -2.40 3.30
C LYS A 94 -13.64 -3.53 3.56
N ASP A 95 -13.98 -4.75 3.13
CA ASP A 95 -13.11 -5.91 3.29
C ASP A 95 -11.85 -5.82 2.45
N VAL A 96 -11.95 -5.42 1.18
CA VAL A 96 -10.80 -5.19 0.29
C VAL A 96 -9.88 -4.11 0.87
N VAL A 97 -10.44 -2.97 1.30
CA VAL A 97 -9.68 -1.88 1.93
C VAL A 97 -9.00 -2.34 3.22
N ARG A 98 -9.65 -3.18 4.04
CA ARG A 98 -9.03 -3.76 5.25
C ARG A 98 -7.80 -4.61 4.88
N ARG A 99 -7.91 -5.45 3.84
CA ARG A 99 -6.79 -6.29 3.38
C ARG A 99 -5.65 -5.46 2.81
N ILE A 100 -5.95 -4.45 2.00
CA ILE A 100 -4.97 -3.48 1.48
C ILE A 100 -4.21 -2.82 2.65
N LYS A 101 -4.92 -2.28 3.65
CA LYS A 101 -4.29 -1.66 4.83
C LYS A 101 -3.37 -2.63 5.58
N LYS A 102 -3.76 -3.90 5.70
CA LYS A 102 -2.93 -4.94 6.32
C LYS A 102 -1.64 -5.18 5.50
N ILE A 103 -1.76 -5.31 4.18
CA ILE A 103 -0.62 -5.51 3.27
C ILE A 103 0.38 -4.35 3.41
N TYR A 104 -0.10 -3.10 3.34
CA TYR A 104 0.79 -1.94 3.47
C TYR A 104 1.51 -1.86 4.82
N ARG A 105 0.81 -2.18 5.93
CA ARG A 105 1.45 -2.24 7.25
C ARG A 105 2.57 -3.28 7.28
N THR A 106 2.33 -4.45 6.70
CA THR A 106 3.33 -5.51 6.61
C THR A 106 4.51 -5.09 5.73
N ASN A 107 4.25 -4.53 4.53
CA ASN A 107 5.30 -4.06 3.62
C ASN A 107 6.18 -3.01 4.29
N ARG A 108 5.58 -2.06 5.02
CA ARG A 108 6.30 -1.07 5.82
C ARG A 108 7.20 -1.72 6.87
N ALA A 109 6.68 -2.69 7.63
CA ALA A 109 7.45 -3.37 8.67
C ALA A 109 8.64 -4.15 8.09
N ILE A 110 8.45 -4.84 6.95
CA ILE A 110 9.53 -5.57 6.27
C ILE A 110 10.60 -4.61 5.76
N ALA A 111 10.19 -3.54 5.07
CA ALA A 111 11.11 -2.54 4.54
C ALA A 111 11.92 -1.87 5.66
N GLN A 112 11.27 -1.49 6.76
CA GLN A 112 11.94 -0.90 7.91
C GLN A 112 12.93 -1.88 8.55
N SER A 113 12.54 -3.14 8.76
CA SER A 113 13.45 -4.16 9.30
C SER A 113 14.66 -4.39 8.39
N PHE A 114 14.48 -4.36 7.07
CA PHE A 114 15.59 -4.47 6.11
C PHE A 114 16.55 -3.28 6.22
N LEU A 115 16.03 -2.06 6.30
CA LEU A 115 16.84 -0.85 6.47
C LEU A 115 17.60 -0.83 7.81
N GLU A 116 16.96 -1.26 8.90
CA GLU A 116 17.62 -1.37 10.22
C GLU A 116 18.80 -2.34 10.21
N VAL A 117 18.72 -3.44 9.45
CA VAL A 117 19.86 -4.37 9.28
C VAL A 117 21.00 -3.72 8.51
N ILE A 118 20.69 -2.98 7.45
CA ILE A 118 21.71 -2.23 6.69
C ILE A 118 22.38 -1.20 7.60
N ASP A 119 21.60 -0.41 8.34
CA ASP A 119 22.10 0.64 9.23
C ASP A 119 23.01 0.08 10.34
N ARG A 120 22.60 -1.03 10.98
CA ARG A 120 23.44 -1.74 11.96
C ARG A 120 24.73 -2.28 11.34
N THR A 121 24.66 -2.78 10.11
CA THR A 121 25.83 -3.31 9.40
C THR A 121 26.81 -2.18 9.08
N LEU A 122 26.33 -1.07 8.54
CA LEU A 122 27.15 0.11 8.23
C LEU A 122 27.72 0.75 9.50
N THR A 123 26.92 0.87 10.56
CA THR A 123 27.38 1.37 11.87
C THR A 123 28.44 0.44 12.45
N GLY A 124 28.24 -0.88 12.38
CA GLY A 124 29.23 -1.88 12.77
C GLY A 124 30.54 -1.70 12.00
N LEU A 125 30.48 -1.60 10.67
CA LEU A 125 31.65 -1.36 9.83
C LEU A 125 32.38 -0.06 10.20
N SER A 126 31.64 1.02 10.50
CA SER A 126 32.21 2.29 10.94
C SER A 126 32.86 2.21 12.33
N ALA A 127 32.24 1.46 13.26
CA ALA A 127 32.77 1.22 14.60
C ALA A 127 33.99 0.28 14.58
N THR A 128 34.09 -0.57 13.55
CA THR A 128 35.19 -1.54 13.41
C THR A 128 36.50 -0.96 12.88
N GLN A 129 36.52 0.34 12.57
CA GLN A 129 37.78 1.09 12.52
C GLN A 129 38.40 1.31 13.92
N GLY A 130 37.77 0.81 14.99
CA GLY A 130 38.33 0.75 16.34
C GLY A 130 38.17 -0.58 17.11
N GLY A 131 37.48 -1.61 16.58
CA GLY A 131 37.29 -2.90 17.27
C GLY A 131 36.68 -4.01 16.39
N ASN A 132 37.10 -5.26 16.56
CA ASN A 132 36.82 -6.45 15.72
C ASN A 132 35.49 -6.47 14.92
N PRO A 133 35.51 -6.67 13.58
CA PRO A 133 34.31 -6.82 12.76
C PRO A 133 33.49 -8.07 13.10
N PHE A 134 32.17 -7.93 13.06
CA PHE A 134 31.23 -9.05 13.10
C PHE A 134 30.88 -9.43 11.66
N VAL A 135 30.88 -10.73 11.34
CA VAL A 135 30.58 -11.24 10.00
C VAL A 135 29.44 -12.24 10.06
N TYR A 136 28.68 -12.33 8.98
CA TYR A 136 27.66 -13.36 8.81
C TYR A 136 28.31 -14.70 8.51
N ASP A 137 27.92 -15.74 9.25
CA ASP A 137 28.25 -17.11 8.89
C ASP A 137 27.34 -17.64 7.75
N SER A 138 27.67 -18.82 7.24
CA SER A 138 26.92 -19.48 6.15
C SER A 138 25.48 -19.86 6.53
N THR A 139 25.07 -19.68 7.80
CA THR A 139 23.72 -19.93 8.30
C THR A 139 22.94 -18.65 8.60
N GLY A 140 23.54 -17.48 8.33
CA GLY A 140 22.93 -16.18 8.54
C GLY A 140 22.96 -15.70 10.00
N ARG A 141 23.80 -16.30 10.86
CA ARG A 141 24.02 -15.83 12.23
C ARG A 141 25.17 -14.83 12.28
N ILE A 142 25.07 -13.84 13.18
CA ILE A 142 26.10 -12.83 13.39
C ILE A 142 27.04 -13.33 14.49
N GLY A 143 28.33 -13.44 14.17
CA GLY A 143 29.39 -13.77 15.12
C GLY A 143 30.59 -12.85 14.98
N PRO A 144 31.41 -12.70 16.04
CA PRO A 144 32.67 -11.95 15.95
C PRO A 144 33.63 -12.62 14.96
N MET A 145 34.31 -11.84 14.14
CA MET A 145 35.39 -12.34 13.27
C MET A 145 36.55 -12.80 14.15
N ASN A 146 36.63 -14.10 14.41
CA ASN A 146 37.75 -14.68 15.13
C ASN A 146 38.98 -14.76 14.21
N GLY A 147 39.71 -13.65 14.12
CA GLY A 147 41.09 -13.58 13.63
C GLY A 147 41.28 -13.38 12.11
N PRO A 148 42.50 -12.97 11.70
CA PRO A 148 42.84 -12.75 10.30
C PRO A 148 42.84 -14.06 9.52
N LEU A 149 42.16 -14.07 8.37
CA LEU A 149 42.28 -15.10 7.34
C LEU A 149 43.72 -15.09 6.79
N LEU A 150 44.62 -15.81 7.46
CA LEU A 150 45.90 -16.20 6.87
C LEU A 150 45.61 -17.26 5.81
N VAL A 151 45.37 -16.81 4.58
CA VAL A 151 45.43 -17.68 3.41
C VAL A 151 46.89 -18.09 3.24
N GLN A 152 47.27 -19.27 3.74
CA GLN A 152 48.53 -19.90 3.34
C GLN A 152 48.40 -20.28 1.86
N GLN A 153 48.96 -19.44 1.00
CA GLN A 153 49.22 -19.78 -0.38
C GLN A 153 50.35 -20.82 -0.37
N LYS A 154 50.02 -22.11 -0.56
CA LYS A 154 51.03 -23.14 -0.84
C LYS A 154 51.57 -22.87 -2.23
N GLY A 155 52.89 -22.68 -2.32
CA GLY A 155 53.65 -22.70 -3.58
C GLY A 155 53.70 -24.09 -4.21
#